data_AF-A0A7M2WY66-F1
#
_entry.id   AF-A0A7M2WY66-F1
#
_cell.length_a   1.000
_cell.length_b   1.000
_cell.length_c   1.000
_cell.angle_alpha   90.00
_cell.angle_beta   90.00
_cell.angle_gamma   90.00
#
_symmetry.space_group_name_H-M   'P 1'
#
loop_
_entity.id
_entity.type
_entity.pdbx_description
1 polymer ?
#
loop_
_entity_poly.entity_id
_entity_poly.type
_entity_poly.pdbx_seq_one_letter_code
_entity_poly.pdbx_strand_id
1 'polypeptide(L)'
;MRQRYHTIIRPEANGWFVGWVEEVPGTITSGKSLSECRDKLRRSLSLMIETYRDEARAGLTAGCIQESVEIDVDDANTHVVEPAHA
;
A
#
# COMPACT_ATOMS: atom_id res chain seq x y z
N MET A 1 10.48 -10.28 -9.58
CA MET A 1 9.73 -9.11 -10.09
C MET A 1 9.74 -8.02 -9.03
N ARG A 2 9.91 -6.75 -9.42
CA ARG A 2 9.87 -5.62 -8.50
C ARG A 2 8.63 -4.79 -8.82
N GLN A 3 7.64 -4.81 -7.92
CA GLN A 3 6.42 -4.00 -8.02
C GLN A 3 6.61 -2.70 -7.24
N ARG A 4 6.07 -1.61 -7.78
CA ARG A 4 6.06 -0.29 -7.13
C ARG A 4 4.64 -0.01 -6.67
N TYR A 5 4.53 0.61 -5.50
CA TYR A 5 3.28 1.03 -4.89
C TYR A 5 3.44 2.45 -4.38
N HIS A 6 2.34 3.20 -4.36
CA HIS A 6 2.32 4.59 -3.93
C HIS A 6 1.75 4.69 -2.52
N THR A 7 2.37 5.55 -1.72
CA THR A 7 2.03 5.71 -0.30
C THR A 7 1.73 7.16 -0.02
N ILE A 8 0.63 7.40 0.69
CA ILE A 8 0.30 8.71 1.24
C ILE A 8 0.57 8.65 2.74
N ILE A 9 1.27 9.65 3.26
CA ILE A 9 1.55 9.78 4.70
C ILE A 9 1.13 11.17 5.14
N ARG A 10 0.25 11.22 6.14
CA ARG A 10 -0.27 12.45 6.72
C ARG A 10 0.26 12.62 8.15
N PRO A 11 0.86 13.78 8.49
CA PRO A 11 1.18 14.11 9.87
C PRO A 11 -0.10 14.42 10.67
N GLU A 12 -0.11 14.07 11.94
CA GLU A 12 -1.18 14.34 12.89
C GLU A 12 -0.75 15.42 13.90
N ALA A 13 -1.71 16.14 14.48
CA ALA A 13 -1.45 17.22 15.43
C ALA A 13 -0.71 16.78 16.71
N ASN A 14 -0.79 15.50 17.06
CA ASN A 14 -0.10 14.91 18.21
C ASN A 14 1.34 14.45 17.90
N GLY A 15 1.88 14.80 16.73
CA GLY A 15 3.23 14.42 16.30
C GLY A 15 3.33 13.00 15.73
N TRP A 16 2.22 12.29 15.56
CA TRP A 16 2.19 10.99 14.90
C TRP A 16 2.07 11.12 13.39
N PHE A 17 2.30 10.03 12.69
CA PHE A 17 2.11 9.87 11.27
C PHE A 17 1.12 8.75 11.03
N VAL A 18 0.16 8.98 10.13
CA VAL A 18 -0.76 7.97 9.62
C VAL A 18 -0.51 7.84 8.13
N GLY A 19 -0.34 6.62 7.64
CA GLY A 19 -0.07 6.39 6.23
C GLY A 19 -0.80 5.17 5.69
N TRP A 20 -1.01 5.18 4.37
CA TRP A 20 -1.68 4.11 3.63
C TRP A 20 -1.09 3.91 2.23
N VAL A 21 -1.33 2.75 1.64
CA VAL A 21 -0.99 2.42 0.24
C VAL A 21 -2.23 2.65 -0.62
N GLU A 22 -2.08 3.40 -1.71
CA GLU A 22 -3.20 3.79 -2.58
C GLU A 22 -3.83 2.58 -3.27
N GLU A 23 -3.01 1.64 -3.74
CA GLU A 23 -3.44 0.51 -4.56
C GLU A 23 -3.92 -0.70 -3.74
N VAL A 24 -3.65 -0.75 -2.43
CA VAL A 24 -3.91 -1.93 -1.59
C VAL A 24 -4.80 -1.56 -0.40
N PRO A 25 -6.14 -1.71 -0.54
CA PRO A 25 -7.08 -1.47 0.53
C PRO A 25 -6.71 -2.20 1.82
N GLY A 26 -6.93 -1.54 2.96
CA GLY A 26 -6.60 -2.09 4.28
C GLY A 26 -5.12 -2.01 4.67
N THR A 27 -4.23 -1.60 3.77
CA THR A 27 -2.82 -1.34 4.12
C THR A 27 -2.69 0.05 4.72
N ILE A 28 -2.98 0.17 6.03
CA ILE A 28 -2.95 1.43 6.78
C ILE A 28 -2.18 1.22 8.07
N THR A 29 -1.27 2.14 8.41
CA THR A 29 -0.48 2.07 9.65
C THR A 29 -0.27 3.44 10.28
N SER A 30 0.21 3.47 11.53
CA SER A 30 0.64 4.69 12.19
C SER A 30 2.00 4.52 12.90
N GLY A 31 2.74 5.62 13.04
CA GLY A 31 4.03 5.66 13.72
C GLY A 31 4.25 6.97 14.47
N LYS A 32 5.06 6.93 15.52
CA LYS A 32 5.51 8.12 16.25
C LYS A 32 6.58 8.91 15.48
N SER A 33 7.13 8.32 14.43
CA SER A 33 8.02 8.99 13.49
C SER A 33 7.69 8.61 12.05
N LEU A 34 8.16 9.43 11.11
CA LEU A 34 8.03 9.17 9.68
C LEU A 34 8.74 7.87 9.26
N SER A 35 9.89 7.55 9.86
CA SER A 35 10.60 6.30 9.58
C SER A 35 9.81 5.08 10.06
N GLU A 36 9.27 5.15 11.29
CA GLU A 36 8.46 4.07 11.85
C GLU A 36 7.20 3.81 11.01
N CYS A 37 6.50 4.86 10.58
CA CYS A 37 5.34 4.73 9.71
C CYS A 37 5.70 4.08 8.36
N ARG A 38 6.80 4.48 7.73
CA ARG A 38 7.29 3.88 6.47
C ARG A 38 7.64 2.41 6.63
N ASP A 39 8.32 2.04 7.72
CA ASP A 39 8.73 0.66 7.96
C ASP A 39 7.51 -0.24 8.23
N LYS A 40 6.55 0.25 9.00
CA LYS A 40 5.27 -0.44 9.21
C LYS A 40 4.48 -0.58 7.92
N LEU A 41 4.41 0.46 7.09
CA LEU A 41 3.76 0.39 5.78
C LEU A 41 4.35 -0.70 4.90
N ARG A 42 5.68 -0.77 4.78
CA ARG A 42 6.35 -1.82 3.99
C ARG A 42 6.00 -3.21 4.49
N ARG A 43 6.07 -3.43 5.81
CA ARG A 43 5.75 -4.73 6.41
C ARG A 43 4.28 -5.10 6.23
N SER A 44 3.38 -4.15 6.45
CA SER A 44 1.95 -4.35 6.26
C SER A 44 1.62 -4.66 4.81
N LEU A 45 2.20 -3.93 3.85
CA LEU A 45 2.01 -4.16 2.43
C LEU A 45 2.47 -5.57 2.02
N SER A 46 3.66 -6.00 2.46
CA SER A 46 4.14 -7.36 2.21
C SER A 46 3.16 -8.41 2.72
N LEU A 47 2.71 -8.26 3.98
CA LEU A 47 1.76 -9.19 4.58
C LEU A 47 0.43 -9.25 3.82
N MET A 48 -0.12 -8.10 3.42
CA MET A 48 -1.38 -8.03 2.69
C MET A 48 -1.28 -8.70 1.31
N ILE A 49 -0.21 -8.45 0.57
CA ILE A 49 0.01 -9.07 -0.75
C ILE A 49 0.19 -10.59 -0.63
N GLU A 50 0.92 -11.06 0.38
CA GLU A 50 1.08 -12.50 0.65
C GLU A 50 -0.26 -13.14 1.02
N THR A 51 -1.02 -12.53 1.93
CA THR A 51 -2.33 -13.02 2.38
C THR A 51 -3.30 -13.14 1.21
N TYR A 52 -3.46 -12.10 0.40
CA TYR A 52 -4.39 -12.13 -0.73
C TYR A 52 -3.97 -13.13 -1.81
N ARG A 53 -2.67 -13.33 -2.03
CA ARG A 53 -2.18 -14.36 -2.96
C ARG A 53 -2.48 -15.76 -2.45
N ASP A 54 -2.26 -16.00 -1.17
CA ASP A 54 -2.51 -17.31 -0.57
C ASP A 54 -4.01 -17.62 -0.54
N GLU A 55 -4.86 -16.66 -0.20
CA GLU A 55 -6.31 -16.78 -0.27
C GLU A 55 -6.79 -17.07 -1.69
N ALA A 56 -6.31 -16.33 -2.69
CA ALA A 56 -6.67 -16.57 -4.09
C ALA A 56 -6.23 -17.96 -4.57
N ARG A 57 -5.05 -18.42 -4.12
CA ARG A 57 -4.50 -19.74 -4.50
C ARG A 57 -5.18 -20.90 -3.79
N ALA A 58 -5.77 -20.67 -2.61
CA ALA A 58 -6.48 -21.72 -1.87
C ALA A 58 -7.65 -22.32 -2.68
N GLY A 59 -8.22 -21.56 -3.63
CA GLY A 59 -9.30 -22.01 -4.52
C GLY A 59 -8.85 -22.67 -5.84
N LEU A 60 -7.56 -22.88 -6.05
CA LEU A 60 -7.06 -23.43 -7.33
C LEU A 60 -7.48 -24.89 -7.52
N THR A 61 -7.93 -25.20 -8.74
CA THR A 61 -8.26 -26.56 -9.17
C THR A 61 -7.58 -26.89 -10.50
N ALA A 62 -7.59 -28.16 -10.91
CA ALA A 62 -6.83 -28.68 -12.05
C ALA A 62 -7.26 -28.14 -13.45
N GLY A 63 -8.22 -27.22 -13.52
CA GLY A 63 -8.62 -26.53 -14.76
C GLY A 63 -8.36 -25.03 -14.77
N CYS A 64 -7.80 -24.46 -13.70
CA CYS A 64 -7.54 -23.03 -13.61
C CYS A 64 -6.36 -22.63 -14.51
N ILE A 65 -6.53 -21.56 -15.29
CA ILE A 65 -5.46 -20.92 -16.06
C ILE A 65 -4.86 -19.82 -15.19
N GLN A 66 -3.53 -19.79 -15.10
CA GLN A 66 -2.79 -18.74 -14.40
C GLN A 66 -1.91 -18.01 -15.41
N GLU A 67 -2.05 -16.70 -15.49
CA GLU A 67 -1.26 -15.84 -16.36
C GLU A 67 -0.96 -14.51 -15.67
N SER A 68 0.04 -13.79 -16.18
CA SER A 68 0.38 -12.45 -15.75
C SER A 68 -0.24 -11.40 -16.67
N VAL A 69 -0.73 -10.30 -16.09
CA VAL A 69 -1.22 -9.14 -16.83
C VAL A 69 -0.43 -7.91 -16.39
N GLU A 70 -0.06 -7.07 -17.35
CA GLU A 70 0.58 -5.76 -17.14
C GLU A 70 -0.36 -4.67 -17.65
N ILE A 71 -0.42 -3.55 -16.93
CA ILE A 71 -1.26 -2.40 -17.28
C ILE A 71 -0.43 -1.11 -17.17
N ASP A 72 -0.71 -0.16 -18.06
CA ASP A 72 -0.21 1.21 -17.95
C ASP A 72 -1.24 2.04 -17.17
N VAL A 73 -0.81 2.71 -16.11
CA VAL A 73 -1.66 3.57 -15.28
C VAL A 73 -1.07 4.98 -15.32
N ASP A 74 -1.90 5.98 -15.61
CA ASP A 74 -1.46 7.38 -15.62
C ASP A 74 -1.20 7.88 -14.20
N ASP A 75 0.05 8.22 -13.88
CA ASP A 75 0.48 8.81 -12.58
C ASP A 75 0.09 10.30 -12.43
N ALA A 76 -0.74 10.85 -13.31
CA ALA A 76 -0.88 12.30 -13.50
C ALA A 76 -1.66 13.05 -12.39
N ASN A 77 -2.18 12.37 -11.36
CA ASN A 77 -2.94 13.04 -10.30
C ASN A 77 -2.15 13.18 -8.99
N THR A 78 -0.95 13.79 -9.07
CA THR A 78 -0.28 14.29 -7.87
C THR A 78 -1.02 15.55 -7.39
N HIS A 79 -2.11 15.38 -6.64
CA HIS A 79 -2.64 16.47 -5.85
C HIS A 79 -1.58 16.82 -4.81
N VAL A 80 -0.87 17.93 -5.02
CA VAL A 80 -0.02 18.54 -4.00
C VAL A 80 -0.97 18.96 -2.87
N VAL A 81 -1.09 18.12 -1.86
CA VAL A 81 -1.83 18.47 -0.65
C VAL A 81 -0.94 19.43 0.13
N GLU A 82 -1.21 20.72 0.02
CA GLU A 82 -0.52 21.73 0.83
C GLU A 82 -0.72 21.41 2.32
N PRO A 83 0.33 21.54 3.16
CA PRO A 83 0.19 21.30 4.58
C PRO A 83 -0.80 22.31 5.16
N ALA A 84 -1.89 21.82 5.76
CA ALA A 84 -2.83 22.66 6.48
C ALA A 84 -2.07 23.49 7.53
N HIS A 85 -2.13 24.81 7.39
CA HIS A 85 -1.43 25.77 8.23
C HIS A 85 -1.70 25.53 9.73
N ALA A 86 -0.63 25.72 10.51
CA ALA A 86 -0.54 25.58 11.97
C ALA A 86 -1.39 26.60 12.73
#